data_AF-A0A0Q6RDF5-F1
#
_entry.id   AF-A0A0Q6RDF5-F1
#
_cell.length_a   1.000
_cell.length_b   1.000
_cell.length_c   1.000
_cell.angle_alpha   90.00
_cell.angle_beta   90.00
_cell.angle_gamma   90.00
#
_symmetry.space_group_name_H-M   'P 1'
#
loop_
_entity.id
_entity.type
_entity.pdbx_description
1 polymer ?
#
loop_
_entity_poly.entity_id
_entity_poly.type
_entity_poly.pdbx_seq_one_letter_code
_entity_poly.pdbx_strand_id
1 'polypeptide(L)'
;MKKVTIDQFLTWAFTQELCKVGAGNDYGPSIAGSWNMMSAVAELGTLIDRSPNGYGVIPDYMAGGDPHADAVAAGNAVKALAARGGFEIGEGWKPFPEWRDEFGLIQAEVENTVEALRLKPDALSGRHVVNLVVTYAILGRGPDWSVEQPEAQMVSVNGKPLWFVMKSAKDGFGRAYNYEADGFDRKKQRPMRGAYRKYELSAPLRGAILSRLDWQLWQSALEILHADLSGRLSSNSILPFSPDRSPWAAHRAASTMPQAIESA
;
A
#
# COMPACT_ATOMS: atom_id res chain seq x y z
N MET A 1 -3.02 -22.43 25.65
CA MET A 1 -2.86 -21.18 24.87
C MET A 1 -1.86 -21.41 23.75
N LYS A 2 -2.28 -21.23 22.49
CA LYS A 2 -1.39 -21.37 21.32
C LYS A 2 -0.61 -20.07 21.11
N LYS A 3 0.70 -20.14 20.95
CA LYS A 3 1.54 -18.98 20.64
C LYS A 3 1.58 -18.77 19.13
N VAL A 4 1.26 -17.57 18.67
CA VAL A 4 1.19 -17.20 17.23
C VAL A 4 1.66 -15.77 17.04
N THR A 5 2.19 -15.45 15.86
CA THR A 5 2.47 -14.06 15.49
C THR A 5 1.18 -13.32 15.13
N ILE A 6 1.20 -11.98 15.13
CA ILE A 6 0.00 -11.17 14.83
C ILE A 6 -0.52 -11.42 13.40
N ASP A 7 0.38 -11.56 12.43
CA ASP A 7 0.07 -11.87 11.03
C ASP A 7 -0.60 -13.25 10.91
N GLN A 8 -0.01 -14.29 11.51
CA GLN A 8 -0.57 -15.65 11.50
C GLN A 8 -1.95 -15.68 12.18
N PHE A 9 -2.11 -14.95 13.28
CA PHE A 9 -3.37 -14.85 14.00
C PHE A 9 -4.45 -14.18 13.15
N LEU A 10 -4.14 -13.05 12.51
CA LEU A 10 -5.08 -12.35 11.63
C LEU A 10 -5.41 -13.21 10.39
N THR A 11 -4.43 -13.85 9.77
CA THR A 11 -4.70 -14.75 8.64
C THR A 11 -5.63 -15.89 9.03
N TRP A 12 -5.39 -16.56 10.16
CA TRP A 12 -6.32 -17.57 10.67
C TRP A 12 -7.72 -17.00 10.91
N ALA A 13 -7.82 -15.85 11.59
CA ALA A 13 -9.11 -15.23 11.89
C ALA A 13 -9.90 -14.90 10.61
N PHE A 14 -9.26 -14.27 9.62
CA PHE A 14 -9.93 -13.81 8.40
C PHE A 14 -10.19 -14.90 7.36
N THR A 15 -9.39 -15.96 7.32
CA THR A 15 -9.54 -17.03 6.31
C THR A 15 -10.34 -18.23 6.80
N GLN A 16 -10.36 -18.51 8.11
CA GLN A 16 -10.95 -19.75 8.65
C GLN A 16 -12.12 -19.51 9.60
N GLU A 17 -12.15 -18.38 10.32
CA GLU A 17 -13.15 -18.16 11.37
C GLU A 17 -14.19 -17.12 11.00
N LEU A 18 -13.78 -15.95 10.52
CA LEU A 18 -14.71 -14.85 10.23
C LEU A 18 -15.61 -15.12 9.02
N CYS A 19 -15.25 -16.07 8.14
CA CYS A 19 -16.14 -16.57 7.08
C CYS A 19 -17.34 -17.37 7.63
N LYS A 20 -17.30 -17.83 8.89
CA LYS A 20 -18.45 -18.48 9.56
C LYS A 20 -19.54 -17.48 9.92
N VAL A 21 -19.21 -16.20 10.05
CA VAL A 21 -20.18 -15.13 10.33
C VAL A 21 -21.08 -14.96 9.10
N GLY A 22 -22.37 -15.27 9.25
CA GLY A 22 -23.34 -15.24 8.16
C GLY A 22 -23.31 -16.49 7.27
N ALA A 23 -22.57 -17.54 7.64
CA ALA A 23 -22.56 -18.82 6.93
C ALA A 23 -23.90 -19.58 7.04
N GLY A 24 -24.78 -19.19 7.97
CA GLY A 24 -26.18 -19.63 8.02
C GLY A 24 -26.58 -20.28 9.34
N ASN A 25 -26.46 -19.53 10.45
CA ASN A 25 -26.80 -20.01 11.78
C ASN A 25 -27.83 -19.13 12.51
N ASP A 26 -28.88 -18.66 11.82
CA ASP A 26 -30.00 -17.98 12.51
C ASP A 26 -30.97 -18.96 13.20
N TYR A 27 -30.89 -20.27 12.95
CA TYR A 27 -31.71 -21.27 13.66
C TYR A 27 -31.05 -22.67 13.69
N GLY A 28 -30.36 -23.02 14.78
CA GLY A 28 -30.09 -24.43 15.15
C GLY A 28 -29.20 -25.24 14.19
N PRO A 29 -28.91 -26.52 14.53
CA PRO A 29 -27.74 -27.22 14.01
C PRO A 29 -27.80 -27.46 12.49
N SER A 30 -26.88 -26.79 11.77
CA SER A 30 -26.21 -27.18 10.52
C SER A 30 -27.03 -27.58 9.27
N ILE A 31 -28.35 -27.46 9.24
CA ILE A 31 -29.17 -27.90 8.08
C ILE A 31 -29.76 -26.71 7.28
N ALA A 32 -29.93 -25.54 7.88
CA ALA A 32 -30.62 -24.40 7.25
C ALA A 32 -29.79 -23.70 6.16
N GLY A 33 -28.46 -23.59 6.33
CA GLY A 33 -27.57 -22.95 5.35
C GLY A 33 -27.51 -23.68 4.01
N SER A 34 -27.52 -25.01 4.03
CA SER A 34 -27.48 -25.86 2.83
C SER A 34 -28.79 -25.79 2.03
N TRP A 35 -29.94 -25.63 2.69
CA TRP A 35 -31.23 -25.46 1.99
C TRP A 35 -31.36 -24.09 1.32
N ASN A 36 -30.91 -23.01 1.93
CA ASN A 36 -30.91 -21.69 1.28
C ASN A 36 -30.03 -21.66 0.02
N MET A 37 -28.89 -22.36 0.03
CA MET A 37 -28.07 -22.53 -1.16
C MET A 37 -28.78 -23.37 -2.24
N MET A 38 -29.42 -24.48 -1.87
CA MET A 38 -30.20 -25.28 -2.82
C MET A 38 -31.41 -24.52 -3.37
N SER A 39 -32.10 -23.71 -2.57
CA SER A 39 -33.20 -22.85 -3.01
C SER A 39 -32.73 -21.79 -4.00
N ALA A 40 -31.61 -21.10 -3.73
CA ALA A 40 -31.05 -20.12 -4.66
C ALA A 40 -30.60 -20.75 -6.00
N VAL A 41 -29.99 -21.94 -5.95
CA VAL A 41 -29.61 -22.70 -7.15
C VAL A 41 -30.84 -23.23 -7.89
N ALA A 42 -31.88 -23.67 -7.18
CA ALA A 42 -33.14 -24.11 -7.79
C ALA A 42 -33.91 -22.97 -8.46
N GLU A 43 -33.84 -21.76 -7.90
CA GLU A 43 -34.52 -20.57 -8.43
C GLU A 43 -33.79 -19.95 -9.62
N LEU A 44 -32.45 -19.89 -9.59
CA LEU A 44 -31.66 -19.14 -10.58
C LEU A 44 -30.78 -20.02 -11.47
N GLY A 45 -30.72 -21.33 -11.22
CA GLY A 45 -29.88 -22.27 -11.95
C GLY A 45 -28.37 -22.07 -11.75
N THR A 46 -27.96 -21.19 -10.84
CA THR A 46 -26.57 -20.82 -10.59
C THR A 46 -26.36 -20.40 -9.13
N LEU A 47 -25.11 -20.47 -8.66
CA LEU A 47 -24.71 -19.98 -7.34
C LEU A 47 -24.42 -18.47 -7.43
N ILE A 48 -25.18 -17.66 -6.69
CA ILE A 48 -24.96 -16.21 -6.64
C ILE A 48 -23.75 -15.91 -5.77
N ASP A 49 -22.87 -15.02 -6.23
CA ASP A 49 -21.80 -14.47 -5.39
C ASP A 49 -22.38 -13.71 -4.20
N ARG A 50 -21.90 -14.03 -3.00
CA ARG A 50 -22.33 -13.33 -1.78
C ARG A 50 -21.59 -12.01 -1.63
N SER A 51 -22.28 -11.03 -1.09
CA SER A 51 -21.61 -9.82 -0.60
C SER A 51 -20.75 -10.17 0.63
N PRO A 52 -19.60 -9.50 0.82
CA PRO A 52 -18.81 -9.63 2.03
C PRO A 52 -19.65 -9.36 3.29
N ASN A 53 -19.40 -10.11 4.36
CA ASN A 53 -20.03 -9.89 5.64
C ASN A 53 -19.53 -8.61 6.31
N GLY A 54 -20.00 -8.34 7.53
CA GLY A 54 -19.61 -7.14 8.26
C GLY A 54 -18.09 -7.00 8.47
N TYR A 55 -17.29 -8.06 8.39
CA TYR A 55 -15.83 -8.04 8.50
C TYR A 55 -15.10 -7.96 7.15
N GLY A 56 -15.82 -7.85 6.03
CA GLY A 56 -15.22 -7.80 4.70
C GLY A 56 -14.82 -9.16 4.15
N VAL A 57 -15.31 -10.26 4.72
CA VAL A 57 -15.02 -11.64 4.30
C VAL A 57 -16.25 -12.26 3.65
N ILE A 58 -16.08 -13.04 2.59
CA ILE A 58 -17.18 -13.79 1.98
C ILE A 58 -17.58 -14.94 2.92
N PRO A 59 -18.86 -15.02 3.35
CA PRO A 59 -19.30 -16.15 4.16
C PRO A 59 -19.13 -17.48 3.44
N ASP A 60 -18.59 -18.47 4.14
CA ASP A 60 -18.46 -19.83 3.60
C ASP A 60 -19.83 -20.54 3.59
N TYR A 61 -20.05 -21.42 2.61
CA TYR A 61 -21.23 -22.26 2.48
C TYR A 61 -21.17 -23.54 3.34
N MET A 62 -19.95 -23.98 3.67
CA MET A 62 -19.69 -25.28 4.29
C MET A 62 -19.13 -25.17 5.70
N ALA A 63 -18.65 -23.99 6.10
CA ALA A 63 -18.12 -23.79 7.44
C ALA A 63 -19.26 -23.85 8.47
N GLY A 64 -19.37 -24.98 9.15
CA GLY A 64 -20.31 -25.18 10.26
C GLY A 64 -19.80 -24.55 11.56
N GLY A 65 -20.75 -24.13 12.40
CA GLY A 65 -20.51 -23.67 13.76
C GLY A 65 -20.24 -22.16 13.90
N ASP A 66 -20.25 -21.70 15.14
CA ASP A 66 -20.02 -20.29 15.45
C ASP A 66 -18.51 -19.94 15.33
N PRO A 67 -18.18 -18.71 14.91
CA PRO A 67 -16.80 -18.25 14.86
C PRO A 67 -16.16 -18.26 16.25
N HIS A 68 -14.87 -18.60 16.32
CA HIS A 68 -14.13 -18.55 17.58
C HIS A 68 -14.12 -17.12 18.17
N ALA A 69 -14.31 -17.00 19.49
CA ALA A 69 -14.38 -15.70 20.18
C ALA A 69 -13.17 -14.80 19.93
N ASP A 70 -11.94 -15.35 19.99
CA ASP A 70 -10.71 -14.63 19.62
C ASP A 70 -10.73 -14.05 18.19
N ALA A 71 -11.31 -14.76 17.22
CA ALA A 71 -11.40 -14.27 15.84
C ALA A 71 -12.41 -13.13 15.71
N VAL A 72 -13.53 -13.21 16.43
CA VAL A 72 -14.50 -12.11 16.54
C VAL A 72 -13.85 -10.88 17.19
N ALA A 73 -13.06 -11.07 18.25
CA ALA A 73 -12.29 -10.01 18.88
C ALA A 73 -11.30 -9.36 17.89
N ALA A 74 -10.59 -10.17 17.09
CA ALA A 74 -9.70 -9.68 16.04
C ALA A 74 -10.45 -8.85 14.99
N GLY A 75 -11.57 -9.35 14.48
CA GLY A 75 -12.39 -8.64 13.50
C GLY A 75 -12.93 -7.31 14.02
N ASN A 76 -13.34 -7.26 15.30
CA ASN A 76 -13.79 -6.04 15.95
C ASN A 76 -12.65 -5.03 16.16
N ALA A 77 -11.47 -5.49 16.59
CA ALA A 77 -10.29 -4.64 16.72
C ALA A 77 -9.87 -4.04 15.37
N VAL A 78 -9.89 -4.84 14.30
CA VAL A 78 -9.62 -4.37 12.94
C VAL A 78 -10.64 -3.31 12.51
N LYS A 79 -11.95 -3.56 12.69
CA LYS A 79 -12.99 -2.56 12.38
C LYS A 79 -12.79 -1.25 13.14
N ALA A 80 -12.38 -1.31 14.41
CA ALA A 80 -12.17 -0.15 15.25
C ALA A 80 -11.06 0.79 14.70
N LEU A 81 -10.16 0.30 13.84
CA LEU A 81 -9.18 1.15 13.15
C LEU A 81 -9.85 2.23 12.29
N ALA A 82 -11.05 1.97 11.75
CA ALA A 82 -11.78 2.96 10.94
C ALA A 82 -12.11 4.24 11.74
N ALA A 83 -12.35 4.11 13.04
CA ALA A 83 -12.72 5.22 13.92
C ALA A 83 -11.51 6.07 14.35
N ARG A 84 -10.27 5.66 14.04
CA ARG A 84 -9.04 6.36 14.50
C ARG A 84 -8.67 7.61 13.68
N GLY A 85 -9.50 8.02 12.73
CA GLY A 85 -9.31 9.28 12.00
C GLY A 85 -8.34 9.21 10.81
N GLY A 86 -7.81 8.02 10.48
CA GLY A 86 -6.89 7.84 9.36
C GLY A 86 -5.43 8.09 9.73
N PHE A 87 -4.62 8.41 8.72
CA PHE A 87 -3.17 8.60 8.86
C PHE A 87 -2.71 9.86 8.14
N GLU A 88 -1.63 10.45 8.66
CA GLU A 88 -0.99 11.63 8.09
C GLU A 88 0.40 11.26 7.58
N ILE A 89 0.74 11.78 6.40
CA ILE A 89 2.10 11.70 5.87
C ILE A 89 2.85 12.92 6.39
N GLY A 90 3.78 12.67 7.30
CA GLY A 90 4.62 13.69 7.93
C GLY A 90 5.43 14.50 6.91
N GLU A 91 5.73 15.75 7.26
CA GLU A 91 6.58 16.61 6.43
C GLU A 91 7.98 15.99 6.27
N GLY A 92 8.53 16.10 5.05
CA GLY A 92 9.84 15.54 4.74
C GLY A 92 9.90 14.01 4.71
N TRP A 93 8.75 13.33 4.57
CA TRP A 93 8.70 11.88 4.38
C TRP A 93 9.54 11.45 3.17
N LYS A 94 10.47 10.52 3.40
CA LYS A 94 11.40 9.99 2.41
C LYS A 94 11.22 8.48 2.30
N PRO A 95 10.39 7.98 1.36
CA PRO A 95 10.14 6.55 1.20
C PRO A 95 11.35 5.77 0.64
N PHE A 96 12.29 6.45 -0.01
CA PHE A 96 13.46 5.82 -0.65
C PHE A 96 14.81 6.40 -0.14
N PRO A 97 15.12 6.30 1.17
CA PRO A 97 16.36 6.83 1.73
C PRO A 97 17.63 6.14 1.18
N GLU A 98 17.48 4.96 0.57
CA GLU A 98 18.54 4.17 -0.05
C GLU A 98 18.93 4.62 -1.45
N TRP A 99 18.04 5.34 -2.15
CA TRP A 99 18.28 5.80 -3.50
C TRP A 99 19.06 7.11 -3.54
N ARG A 100 19.91 7.25 -4.55
CA ARG A 100 20.57 8.53 -4.87
C ARG A 100 19.62 9.35 -5.73
N ASP A 101 19.43 10.61 -5.35
CA ASP A 101 18.57 11.55 -6.09
C ASP A 101 19.35 12.80 -6.50
N GLU A 102 20.29 12.63 -7.41
CA GLU A 102 21.22 13.70 -7.82
C GLU A 102 20.51 14.89 -8.47
N PHE A 103 19.39 14.64 -9.14
CA PHE A 103 18.61 15.65 -9.87
C PHE A 103 17.33 16.08 -9.14
N GLY A 104 17.06 15.56 -7.94
CA GLY A 104 15.84 15.87 -7.18
C GLY A 104 14.55 15.29 -7.78
N LEU A 105 14.65 14.36 -8.73
CA LEU A 105 13.51 13.81 -9.47
C LEU A 105 12.68 12.86 -8.61
N ILE A 106 13.35 12.07 -7.76
CA ILE A 106 12.67 11.11 -6.87
C ILE A 106 11.89 11.90 -5.82
N GLN A 107 12.53 12.88 -5.18
CA GLN A 107 11.90 13.73 -4.18
C GLN A 107 10.72 14.52 -4.76
N ALA A 108 10.87 15.09 -5.97
CA ALA A 108 9.78 15.80 -6.63
C ALA A 108 8.57 14.88 -6.91
N GLU A 109 8.79 13.64 -7.33
CA GLU A 109 7.70 12.69 -7.59
C GLU A 109 7.03 12.21 -6.30
N VAL A 110 7.79 12.08 -5.21
CA VAL A 110 7.25 11.82 -3.87
C VAL A 110 6.35 12.98 -3.44
N GLU A 111 6.82 14.22 -3.54
CA GLU A 111 6.04 15.41 -3.16
C GLU A 111 4.75 15.52 -3.97
N ASN A 112 4.84 15.40 -5.30
CA ASN A 112 3.65 15.38 -6.18
C ASN A 112 2.66 14.29 -5.80
N THR A 113 3.15 13.09 -5.47
CA THR A 113 2.30 11.97 -5.08
C THR A 113 1.63 12.21 -3.72
N VAL A 114 2.37 12.74 -2.74
CA VAL A 114 1.86 13.09 -1.41
C VAL A 114 0.82 14.20 -1.49
N GLU A 115 1.07 15.25 -2.29
CA GLU A 115 0.09 16.31 -2.54
C GLU A 115 -1.19 15.76 -3.15
N ALA A 116 -1.07 14.90 -4.16
CA ALA A 116 -2.23 14.25 -4.78
C ALA A 116 -3.01 13.35 -3.82
N LEU A 117 -2.34 12.74 -2.83
CA LEU A 117 -3.00 11.96 -1.77
C LEU A 117 -3.71 12.86 -0.75
N ARG A 118 -3.09 13.98 -0.36
CA ARG A 118 -3.69 14.96 0.56
C ARG A 118 -4.97 15.58 0.01
N LEU A 119 -5.08 15.71 -1.31
CA LEU A 119 -6.31 16.16 -1.97
C LEU A 119 -7.45 15.11 -1.98
N LYS A 120 -7.16 13.86 -1.59
CA LYS A 120 -8.11 12.74 -1.57
C LYS A 120 -8.35 12.26 -0.13
N PRO A 121 -9.36 12.79 0.58
CA PRO A 121 -9.58 12.49 2.00
C PRO A 121 -9.78 10.98 2.28
N ASP A 122 -10.37 10.25 1.34
CA ASP A 122 -10.60 8.81 1.50
C ASP A 122 -9.33 7.96 1.40
N ALA A 123 -8.28 8.45 0.72
CA ALA A 123 -7.08 7.68 0.40
C ALA A 123 -6.23 7.35 1.64
N LEU A 124 -6.32 8.17 2.69
CA LEU A 124 -5.61 7.98 3.97
C LEU A 124 -6.58 7.74 5.13
N SER A 125 -7.84 7.44 4.83
CA SER A 125 -8.88 7.24 5.84
C SER A 125 -8.66 5.98 6.67
N GLY A 126 -9.23 5.94 7.88
CA GLY A 126 -9.20 4.72 8.69
C GLY A 126 -9.82 3.51 7.96
N ARG A 127 -10.79 3.74 7.08
CA ARG A 127 -11.40 2.69 6.24
C ARG A 127 -10.40 2.09 5.25
N HIS A 128 -9.51 2.90 4.68
CA HIS A 128 -8.45 2.40 3.82
C HIS A 128 -7.55 1.43 4.59
N VAL A 129 -7.18 1.76 5.83
CA VAL A 129 -6.34 0.89 6.67
C VAL A 129 -7.04 -0.39 7.09
N VAL A 130 -8.34 -0.34 7.38
CA VAL A 130 -9.14 -1.56 7.57
C VAL A 130 -9.05 -2.45 6.34
N ASN A 131 -9.34 -1.92 5.16
CA ASN A 131 -9.28 -2.69 3.91
C ASN A 131 -7.89 -3.27 3.67
N LEU A 132 -6.84 -2.49 3.94
CA LEU A 132 -5.44 -2.91 3.84
C LEU A 132 -5.16 -4.12 4.73
N VAL A 133 -5.47 -4.04 6.02
CA VAL A 133 -5.27 -5.14 6.97
C VAL A 133 -6.07 -6.38 6.59
N VAL A 134 -7.35 -6.23 6.24
CA VAL A 134 -8.21 -7.35 5.82
C VAL A 134 -7.64 -8.04 4.58
N THR A 135 -7.26 -7.26 3.56
CA THR A 135 -6.71 -7.79 2.31
C THR A 135 -5.46 -8.62 2.57
N TYR A 136 -4.51 -8.10 3.34
CA TYR A 136 -3.25 -8.78 3.60
C TYR A 136 -3.36 -9.92 4.62
N ALA A 137 -4.35 -9.86 5.53
CA ALA A 137 -4.70 -11.01 6.37
C ALA A 137 -5.23 -12.18 5.51
N ILE A 138 -6.12 -11.90 4.55
CA ILE A 138 -6.65 -12.91 3.62
C ILE A 138 -5.55 -13.46 2.70
N LEU A 139 -4.69 -12.60 2.17
CA LEU A 139 -3.59 -13.03 1.30
C LEU A 139 -2.49 -13.81 2.03
N GLY A 140 -2.43 -13.76 3.37
CA GLY A 140 -1.42 -14.45 4.16
C GLY A 140 -0.01 -13.89 4.01
N ARG A 141 0.11 -12.63 3.56
CA ARG A 141 1.40 -11.93 3.37
C ARG A 141 1.20 -10.42 3.55
N GLY A 142 2.27 -9.67 3.80
CA GLY A 142 2.21 -8.21 3.85
C GLY A 142 2.21 -7.53 2.47
N PRO A 143 2.00 -6.20 2.42
CA PRO A 143 2.19 -5.41 1.20
C PRO A 143 3.56 -5.62 0.58
N ASP A 144 3.61 -5.68 -0.75
CA ASP A 144 4.88 -5.70 -1.46
C ASP A 144 5.42 -4.26 -1.54
N TRP A 145 6.61 -4.08 -0.99
CA TRP A 145 7.35 -2.82 -0.99
C TRP A 145 8.55 -2.86 -1.92
N SER A 146 8.86 -4.01 -2.53
CA SER A 146 10.04 -4.18 -3.37
C SER A 146 9.92 -3.34 -4.64
N VAL A 147 11.00 -2.64 -4.96
CA VAL A 147 11.08 -1.81 -6.16
C VAL A 147 12.53 -1.62 -6.58
N GLU A 148 12.77 -1.65 -7.88
CA GLU A 148 14.06 -1.32 -8.48
C GLU A 148 14.21 0.19 -8.66
N GLN A 149 15.42 0.71 -8.40
CA GLN A 149 15.67 2.13 -8.55
C GLN A 149 15.55 2.55 -10.03
N PRO A 150 14.70 3.54 -10.37
CA PRO A 150 14.67 4.07 -11.73
C PRO A 150 15.95 4.85 -12.03
N GLU A 151 16.35 4.85 -13.29
CA GLU A 151 17.48 5.63 -13.77
C GLU A 151 17.05 7.06 -14.09
N ALA A 152 17.91 8.03 -13.83
CA ALA A 152 17.74 9.38 -14.33
C ALA A 152 18.22 9.43 -15.79
N GLN A 153 17.29 9.58 -16.73
CA GLN A 153 17.59 9.61 -18.16
C GLN A 153 17.45 11.03 -18.70
N MET A 154 18.39 11.42 -19.55
CA MET A 154 18.34 12.73 -20.20
C MET A 154 17.25 12.72 -21.27
N VAL A 155 16.37 13.71 -21.24
CA VAL A 155 15.27 13.82 -22.19
C VAL A 155 15.84 13.96 -23.60
N SER A 156 15.47 13.03 -24.48
CA SER A 156 16.00 12.93 -25.84
C SER A 156 14.94 12.59 -26.86
N VAL A 157 15.17 12.98 -28.12
CA VAL A 157 14.32 12.63 -29.27
C VAL A 157 15.22 12.10 -30.36
N ASN A 158 14.89 10.92 -30.91
CA ASN A 158 15.70 10.23 -31.92
C ASN A 158 17.18 10.07 -31.50
N GLY A 159 17.41 9.73 -30.22
CA GLY A 159 18.75 9.55 -29.65
C GLY A 159 19.57 10.84 -29.48
N LYS A 160 19.00 12.01 -29.79
CA LYS A 160 19.66 13.31 -29.60
C LYS A 160 19.06 14.00 -28.38
N PRO A 161 19.88 14.44 -27.41
CA PRO A 161 19.33 15.07 -26.23
C PRO A 161 18.73 16.43 -26.58
N LEU A 162 17.60 16.75 -25.95
CA LEU A 162 16.89 18.01 -26.14
C LEU A 162 17.50 19.14 -25.31
N TRP A 163 17.42 20.35 -25.84
CA TRP A 163 17.83 21.57 -25.15
C TRP A 163 16.58 22.36 -24.81
N PHE A 164 16.52 22.88 -23.60
CA PHE A 164 15.38 23.63 -23.10
C PHE A 164 15.82 25.03 -22.71
N VAL A 165 14.99 26.03 -22.96
CA VAL A 165 15.25 27.41 -22.50
C VAL A 165 13.97 27.98 -21.90
N MET A 166 14.10 28.65 -20.74
CA MET A 166 12.98 29.37 -20.14
C MET A 166 12.77 30.69 -20.87
N LYS A 167 11.54 30.93 -21.34
CA LYS A 167 11.11 32.20 -21.93
C LYS A 167 9.94 32.77 -21.15
N SER A 168 9.84 34.09 -21.13
CA SER A 168 8.69 34.79 -20.57
C SER A 168 7.79 35.27 -21.72
N ALA A 169 6.50 34.95 -21.64
CA ALA A 169 5.47 35.46 -22.54
C ALA A 169 4.38 36.17 -21.74
N LYS A 170 3.53 36.95 -22.43
CA LYS A 170 2.32 37.53 -21.85
C LYS A 170 1.10 36.78 -22.38
N ASP A 171 0.18 36.42 -21.50
CA ASP A 171 -1.11 35.86 -21.89
C ASP A 171 -2.01 36.94 -22.54
N GLY A 172 -3.19 36.54 -23.02
CA GLY A 172 -4.18 37.46 -23.60
C GLY A 172 -4.71 38.52 -22.63
N PHE A 173 -4.44 38.38 -21.33
CA PHE A 173 -4.81 39.31 -20.27
C PHE A 173 -3.63 40.16 -19.78
N GLY A 174 -2.47 40.07 -20.44
CA GLY A 174 -1.25 40.82 -20.12
C GLY A 174 -0.43 40.30 -18.94
N ARG A 175 -0.79 39.16 -18.35
CA ARG A 175 -0.03 38.54 -17.26
C ARG A 175 1.19 37.81 -17.83
N ALA A 176 2.35 38.09 -17.24
CA ALA A 176 3.58 37.41 -17.63
C ALA A 176 3.59 35.98 -17.08
N TYR A 177 3.88 35.00 -17.93
CA TYR A 177 4.11 33.62 -17.53
C TYR A 177 5.40 33.10 -18.15
N ASN A 178 6.07 32.20 -17.43
CA ASN A 178 7.27 31.54 -17.90
C ASN A 178 6.88 30.20 -18.54
N TYR A 179 7.47 29.89 -19.69
CA TYR A 179 7.27 28.63 -20.37
C TYR A 179 8.59 28.10 -20.93
N GLU A 180 8.67 26.78 -21.02
CA GLU A 180 9.81 26.08 -21.59
C GLU A 180 9.66 26.01 -23.11
N ALA A 181 10.71 26.39 -23.84
CA ALA A 181 10.75 26.34 -25.30
C ALA A 181 11.97 25.55 -25.80
N ASP A 182 11.98 25.19 -27.09
CA ASP A 182 13.14 24.59 -27.75
C ASP A 182 14.36 25.51 -27.62
N GLY A 183 15.35 25.04 -26.87
CA GLY A 183 16.62 25.70 -26.60
C GLY A 183 17.69 25.41 -27.64
N PHE A 184 17.39 24.70 -28.72
CA PHE A 184 18.33 24.43 -29.81
C PHE A 184 18.12 25.37 -31.00
N ASP A 185 19.15 26.14 -31.36
CA ASP A 185 19.10 26.96 -32.57
C ASP A 185 19.37 26.11 -33.81
N ARG A 186 18.30 25.76 -34.55
CA ARG A 186 18.40 24.96 -35.78
C ARG A 186 19.20 25.64 -36.90
N LYS A 187 19.29 26.98 -36.92
CA LYS A 187 20.08 27.69 -37.94
C LYS A 187 21.56 27.65 -37.61
N LYS A 188 21.92 27.84 -36.34
CA LYS A 188 23.31 27.85 -35.88
C LYS A 188 23.83 26.49 -35.42
N GLN A 189 22.98 25.45 -35.43
CA GLN A 189 23.27 24.08 -35.00
C GLN A 189 23.93 24.02 -33.61
N ARG A 190 23.47 24.87 -32.68
CA ARG A 190 24.05 24.99 -31.34
C ARG A 190 22.99 25.35 -30.28
N PRO A 191 23.22 25.04 -29.00
CA PRO A 191 22.33 25.48 -27.92
C PRO A 191 22.25 27.01 -27.85
N MET A 192 21.05 27.50 -27.53
CA MET A 192 20.82 28.91 -27.22
C MET A 192 21.50 29.28 -25.90
N ARG A 193 21.75 30.58 -25.71
CA ARG A 193 22.30 31.09 -24.44
C ARG A 193 21.29 30.82 -23.31
N GLY A 194 21.75 30.18 -22.24
CA GLY A 194 20.89 29.79 -21.12
C GLY A 194 20.07 28.52 -21.39
N ALA A 195 20.33 27.81 -22.49
CA ALA A 195 19.74 26.50 -22.69
C ALA A 195 20.34 25.47 -21.71
N TYR A 196 19.49 24.60 -21.19
CA TYR A 196 19.85 23.56 -20.23
C TYR A 196 19.33 22.19 -20.66
N ARG A 197 19.79 21.14 -19.98
CA ARG A 197 19.36 19.76 -20.18
C ARG A 197 18.38 19.38 -19.09
N LYS A 198 17.38 18.58 -19.46
CA LYS A 198 16.38 18.04 -18.55
C LYS A 198 16.60 16.54 -18.37
N TYR A 199 16.30 16.07 -17.17
CA TYR A 199 16.31 14.67 -16.82
C TYR A 199 14.89 14.25 -16.41
N GLU A 200 14.56 13.00 -16.68
CA GLU A 200 13.33 12.35 -16.26
C GLU A 200 13.65 10.96 -15.70
N LEU A 201 12.73 10.39 -14.94
CA LEU A 201 12.87 9.03 -14.45
C LEU A 201 12.55 8.04 -15.58
N SER A 202 13.35 6.99 -15.71
CA SER A 202 13.14 5.94 -16.71
C SER A 202 11.82 5.18 -16.53
N ALA A 203 11.27 5.19 -15.32
CA ALA A 203 9.99 4.57 -14.97
C ALA A 203 9.21 5.44 -13.96
N PRO A 204 7.87 5.40 -14.00
CA PRO A 204 7.04 6.12 -13.04
C PRO A 204 7.17 5.55 -11.63
N LEU A 205 7.30 6.41 -10.62
CA LEU A 205 7.49 6.01 -9.22
C LEU A 205 6.22 5.95 -8.38
N ARG A 206 5.09 6.47 -8.88
CA ARG A 206 3.85 6.57 -8.11
C ARG A 206 3.45 5.26 -7.43
N GLY A 207 3.48 4.14 -8.16
CA GLY A 207 3.13 2.82 -7.62
C GLY A 207 4.06 2.42 -6.48
N ALA A 208 5.36 2.59 -6.65
CA ALA A 208 6.36 2.30 -5.64
C ALA A 208 6.19 3.15 -4.37
N ILE A 209 5.87 4.44 -4.53
CA ILE A 209 5.62 5.35 -3.41
C ILE A 209 4.43 4.84 -2.59
N LEU A 210 3.33 4.46 -3.26
CA LEU A 210 2.15 3.91 -2.59
C LEU A 210 2.46 2.57 -1.91
N SER A 211 3.23 1.69 -2.55
CA SER A 211 3.68 0.43 -1.95
C SER A 211 4.47 0.64 -0.64
N ARG A 212 5.41 1.60 -0.61
CA ARG A 212 6.16 1.94 0.60
C ARG A 212 5.24 2.49 1.70
N LEU A 213 4.27 3.33 1.32
CA LEU A 213 3.28 3.88 2.24
C LEU A 213 2.39 2.78 2.84
N ASP A 214 1.83 1.92 2.00
CA ASP A 214 0.97 0.81 2.40
C ASP A 214 1.70 -0.12 3.37
N TRP A 215 2.97 -0.42 3.13
CA TRP A 215 3.79 -1.18 4.09
C TRP A 215 3.86 -0.50 5.47
N GLN A 216 4.17 0.80 5.50
CA GLN A 216 4.28 1.56 6.75
C GLN A 216 2.95 1.65 7.52
N LEU A 217 1.86 1.86 6.78
CA LEU A 217 0.50 1.87 7.33
C LEU A 217 0.12 0.50 7.89
N TRP A 218 0.39 -0.57 7.14
CA TRP A 218 0.11 -1.93 7.57
C TRP A 218 0.89 -2.30 8.84
N GLN A 219 2.21 -2.02 8.89
CA GLN A 219 3.04 -2.26 10.08
C GLN A 219 2.55 -1.48 11.31
N SER A 220 2.14 -0.23 11.12
CA SER A 220 1.60 0.59 12.21
C SER A 220 0.23 0.09 12.68
N ALA A 221 -0.61 -0.38 11.77
CA ALA A 221 -1.87 -1.01 12.11
C ALA A 221 -1.66 -2.31 12.90
N LEU A 222 -0.69 -3.15 12.50
CA LEU A 222 -0.34 -4.37 13.23
C LEU A 222 0.17 -4.08 14.64
N GLU A 223 0.96 -3.02 14.84
CA GLU A 223 1.40 -2.62 16.18
C GLU A 223 0.23 -2.23 17.08
N ILE A 224 -0.72 -1.45 16.54
CA ILE A 224 -1.94 -1.07 17.24
C ILE A 224 -2.78 -2.30 17.60
N LEU A 225 -2.99 -3.21 16.64
CA LEU A 225 -3.77 -4.44 16.85
C LEU A 225 -3.09 -5.37 17.85
N HIS A 226 -1.77 -5.50 17.78
CA HIS A 226 -0.99 -6.26 18.75
C HIS A 226 -1.19 -5.69 20.16
N ALA A 227 -1.10 -4.37 20.33
CA ALA A 227 -1.32 -3.73 21.63
C ALA A 227 -2.76 -3.92 22.15
N ASP A 228 -3.75 -3.91 21.25
CA ASP A 228 -5.17 -4.06 21.62
C ASP A 228 -5.55 -5.50 21.96
N LEU A 229 -4.95 -6.49 21.29
CA LEU A 229 -5.32 -7.91 21.43
C LEU A 229 -4.43 -8.66 22.43
N SER A 230 -3.19 -8.20 22.66
CA SER A 230 -2.26 -8.87 23.56
C SER A 230 -2.81 -8.96 24.99
N GLY A 231 -2.82 -10.19 25.53
CA GLY A 231 -3.34 -10.46 26.88
C GLY A 231 -4.87 -10.43 27.02
N ARG A 232 -5.62 -10.20 25.93
CA ARG A 232 -7.09 -10.16 25.94
C ARG A 232 -7.78 -11.36 25.26
N LEU A 233 -6.99 -12.23 24.63
CA LEU A 233 -7.47 -13.43 23.95
C LEU A 233 -7.57 -14.61 24.92
N SER A 234 -8.54 -15.52 24.70
CA SER A 234 -8.80 -16.65 25.59
C SER A 234 -8.02 -17.91 25.21
N SER A 235 -7.88 -18.18 23.91
CA SER A 235 -7.25 -19.42 23.40
C SER A 235 -5.88 -19.18 22.78
N ASN A 236 -5.65 -17.99 22.24
CA ASN A 236 -4.41 -17.61 21.58
C ASN A 236 -3.59 -16.63 22.43
N SER A 237 -2.27 -16.69 22.29
CA SER A 237 -1.34 -15.72 22.84
C SER A 237 -0.52 -15.15 21.70
N ILE A 238 -0.64 -13.85 21.47
CA ILE A 238 0.14 -13.18 20.44
C ILE A 238 1.59 -13.04 20.94
N LEU A 239 2.55 -13.43 20.11
CA LEU A 239 3.97 -13.23 20.37
C LEU A 239 4.31 -11.73 20.30
N PRO A 240 5.34 -11.27 21.04
CA PRO A 240 5.80 -9.89 20.95
C PRO A 240 6.03 -9.46 19.50
N PHE A 241 5.49 -8.31 19.12
CA PHE A 241 5.61 -7.74 17.80
C PHE A 241 6.41 -6.42 17.86
N SER A 242 7.40 -6.29 16.97
CA SER A 242 8.13 -5.04 16.74
C SER A 242 7.94 -4.66 15.28
N PRO A 243 7.34 -3.50 14.97
CA PRO A 243 7.09 -3.11 13.59
C PRO A 243 8.40 -2.78 12.86
N ASP A 244 8.58 -3.33 11.66
CA ASP A 244 9.64 -2.92 10.74
C ASP A 244 9.03 -2.07 9.62
N ARG A 245 9.03 -0.75 9.83
CA ARG A 245 8.40 0.22 8.91
C ARG A 245 9.25 0.51 7.69
N SER A 246 10.52 0.14 7.66
CA SER A 246 11.42 0.46 6.55
C SER A 246 12.49 -0.61 6.38
N PRO A 247 12.09 -1.87 6.10
CA PRO A 247 13.03 -2.98 5.92
C PRO A 247 14.08 -2.68 4.84
N TRP A 248 13.71 -1.89 3.84
CA TRP A 248 14.58 -1.43 2.76
C TRP A 248 15.70 -0.48 3.22
N ALA A 249 15.54 0.25 4.32
CA ALA A 249 16.61 1.10 4.84
C ALA A 249 17.81 0.26 5.33
N ALA A 250 17.54 -0.93 5.87
CA ALA A 250 18.58 -1.87 6.31
C ALA A 250 19.34 -2.52 5.14
N HIS A 251 18.69 -2.72 3.99
CA HIS A 251 19.34 -3.26 2.78
C HIS A 251 20.52 -2.41 2.30
N ARG A 252 20.50 -1.09 2.53
CA ARG A 252 21.66 -0.21 2.26
C ARG A 252 22.89 -0.57 3.09
N ALA A 253 22.71 -0.96 4.35
CA ALA A 253 23.81 -1.29 5.25
C ALA A 253 24.50 -2.61 4.84
N ALA A 254 23.73 -3.60 4.39
CA ALA A 254 24.27 -4.90 3.98
C ALA A 254 25.10 -4.81 2.68
N SER A 255 24.65 -4.02 1.69
CA SER A 255 25.38 -3.82 0.42
C SER A 255 26.63 -2.95 0.55
N THR A 256 26.81 -2.25 1.68
CA THR A 256 27.96 -1.38 1.93
C THR A 256 29.04 -2.07 2.78
N MET A 257 28.79 -3.29 3.30
CA MET A 257 29.87 -4.08 3.92
C MET A 257 30.67 -4.75 2.80
N PRO A 258 31.96 -4.40 2.60
CA PRO A 258 32.81 -5.19 1.72
C PRO A 258 32.81 -6.62 2.26
N GLN A 259 32.46 -7.59 1.41
CA GLN A 259 32.66 -9.00 1.73
C GLN A 259 34.14 -9.18 2.05
N ALA A 260 34.45 -9.41 3.32
CA ALA A 260 35.79 -9.68 3.80
C ALA A 260 36.18 -11.13 3.45
N ILE A 261 36.14 -11.49 2.17
CA ILE A 261 36.68 -12.74 1.66
C ILE A 261 37.22 -12.47 0.25
N GLU A 262 38.44 -11.95 0.17
CA GLU A 262 39.40 -12.20 -0.92
C GLU A 262 40.72 -11.52 -0.52
N SER A 263 41.40 -12.11 0.48
CA SER A 263 42.80 -11.84 0.82
C SER A 263 43.33 -13.07 1.57
N ALA A 264 43.58 -14.14 0.83
CA ALA A 264 44.41 -15.28 1.25
C ALA A 264 45.20 -15.77 0.04
#